data_AF-A0A098M3B5-F1
#
_entry.id   AF-A0A098M3B5-F1
#
_cell.length_a   1.000
_cell.length_b   1.000
_cell.length_c   1.000
_cell.angle_alpha   90.00
_cell.angle_beta   90.00
_cell.angle_gamma   90.00
#
_symmetry.space_group_name_H-M   'P 1'
#
loop_
_entity.id
_entity.type
_entity.pdbx_description
1 polymer ?
#
loop_
_entity_poly.entity_id
_entity_poly.type
_entity_poly.pdbx_seq_one_letter_code
_entity_poly.pdbx_strand_id
1 'polypeptide(L)'
;METADWSKNKDYMSIATAGSPTELRQSRIACQSILLEQLNLIPTQVWMFRVNLMHDRVAQTAVQICEAQMKEAGYGSPPCAYSFIVFGSAGRREATLWSDQDNGLIIEGDPDESKTHYFEPFGNMLSDLLSEVGYEKCEGKVMCSEPMWRKTLPEWERQLQDWRTQLAWEPIRYLLISSDMRHIFGSDDLSKKWKESFHSGVSSNERLSTAILRNTVRHKATLNLLGQVLTERFGDHAGGFDIKYGVYIPLVNYVRHLSLQHGIWETSTLQRLEALQLLDENNLVEGIREAFLTGLRMRVNTPYISQDGLLSSSDYVADTVLKNKQQLSELRDSLLIVRRMHRTLQRQLRSAERRQL
;
A
#
# COMPACT_ATOMS: atom_id res chain seq x y z
N MET A 1 37.71 -11.48 0.56
CA MET A 1 36.31 -11.38 1.01
C MET A 1 35.49 -12.18 0.03
N GLU A 2 35.14 -13.40 0.41
CA GLU A 2 34.39 -14.34 -0.42
C GLU A 2 33.05 -13.72 -0.83
N THR A 3 32.83 -13.66 -2.14
CA THR A 3 31.53 -13.37 -2.74
C THR A 3 30.61 -14.54 -2.41
N ALA A 4 29.80 -14.38 -1.36
CA ALA A 4 28.72 -15.33 -1.06
C ALA A 4 27.88 -15.53 -2.33
N ASP A 5 27.67 -16.79 -2.70
CA ASP A 5 26.89 -17.23 -3.85
C ASP A 5 25.40 -16.89 -3.62
N TRP A 6 25.02 -15.67 -4.03
CA TRP A 6 23.66 -15.11 -3.89
C TRP A 6 22.57 -15.87 -4.65
N SER A 7 22.95 -16.82 -5.52
CA SER A 7 21.99 -17.66 -6.23
C SER A 7 21.17 -18.55 -5.28
N LYS A 8 21.67 -18.85 -4.08
CA LYS A 8 21.01 -19.69 -3.07
C LYS A 8 19.97 -18.98 -2.20
N ASN A 9 19.82 -17.65 -2.29
CA ASN A 9 18.97 -16.86 -1.38
C ASN A 9 17.83 -16.10 -2.09
N LYS A 10 17.53 -16.44 -3.36
CA LYS A 10 16.46 -15.80 -4.15
C LYS A 10 15.05 -16.03 -3.60
N ASP A 11 14.85 -17.12 -2.86
CA ASP A 11 13.50 -17.55 -2.49
C ASP A 11 13.09 -17.16 -1.07
N TYR A 12 13.94 -16.46 -0.32
CA TYR A 12 13.70 -16.14 1.09
C TYR A 12 13.38 -17.40 1.92
N MET A 13 14.13 -18.49 1.69
CA MET A 13 13.83 -19.80 2.26
C MET A 13 13.77 -19.80 3.79
N SER A 14 14.64 -19.03 4.47
CA SER A 14 14.59 -18.90 5.93
C SER A 14 13.25 -18.33 6.43
N ILE A 15 12.65 -17.39 5.68
CA ILE A 15 11.31 -16.86 5.97
C ILE A 15 10.26 -17.95 5.72
N ALA A 16 10.37 -18.68 4.61
CA ALA A 16 9.39 -19.71 4.23
C ALA A 16 9.37 -20.92 5.18
N THR A 17 10.49 -21.21 5.87
CA THR A 17 10.62 -22.35 6.77
C THR A 17 10.51 -21.99 8.25
N ALA A 18 10.25 -20.73 8.61
CA ALA A 18 10.11 -20.33 10.00
C ALA A 18 8.87 -21.01 10.62
N GLY A 19 9.05 -21.66 11.78
CA GLY A 19 8.01 -22.42 12.46
C GLY A 19 7.32 -21.66 13.59
N SER A 20 7.81 -20.48 13.96
CA SER A 20 7.25 -19.65 15.03
C SER A 20 7.31 -18.15 14.70
N PRO A 21 6.51 -17.31 15.36
CA PRO A 21 6.57 -15.85 15.17
C PRO A 21 7.97 -15.27 15.43
N THR A 22 8.65 -15.78 16.46
CA THR A 22 10.01 -15.36 16.81
C THR A 22 11.03 -15.72 15.73
N GLU A 23 11.00 -16.94 15.18
CA GLU A 23 11.87 -17.35 14.07
C GLU A 23 11.59 -16.54 12.80
N LEU A 24 10.30 -16.26 12.53
CA LEU A 24 9.89 -15.47 11.38
C LEU A 24 10.39 -14.02 11.49
N ARG A 25 10.29 -13.43 12.70
CA ARG A 25 10.87 -12.12 13.02
C ARG A 25 12.37 -12.08 12.76
N GLN A 26 13.12 -13.05 13.28
CA GLN A 26 14.57 -13.14 13.10
C GLN A 26 14.95 -13.26 11.62
N SER A 27 14.23 -14.10 10.87
CA SER A 27 14.45 -14.28 9.43
C SER A 27 14.13 -13.01 8.65
N ARG A 28 13.03 -12.30 8.97
CA ARG A 28 12.71 -11.00 8.39
C ARG A 28 13.82 -9.98 8.66
N ILE A 29 14.31 -9.86 9.89
CA ILE A 29 15.39 -8.93 10.25
C ILE A 29 16.67 -9.25 9.47
N ALA A 30 17.05 -10.52 9.37
CA ALA A 30 18.23 -10.94 8.61
C ALA A 30 18.11 -10.56 7.11
N CYS A 31 16.95 -10.83 6.49
CA CYS A 31 16.69 -10.45 5.10
C CYS A 31 16.64 -8.92 4.91
N GLN A 32 16.03 -8.19 5.84
CA GLN A 32 15.99 -6.73 5.86
C GLN A 32 17.41 -6.14 5.87
N SER A 33 18.31 -6.65 6.71
CA SER A 33 19.70 -6.17 6.78
C SER A 33 20.44 -6.34 5.45
N ILE A 34 20.28 -7.50 4.79
CA ILE A 34 20.84 -7.74 3.46
C ILE A 34 20.27 -6.75 2.43
N LEU A 35 18.96 -6.53 2.44
CA LEU A 35 18.32 -5.59 1.52
C LEU A 35 18.79 -4.16 1.78
N LEU A 36 18.98 -3.77 3.03
CA LEU A 36 19.49 -2.47 3.41
C LEU A 36 20.92 -2.23 2.88
N GLU A 37 21.80 -3.23 2.94
CA GLU A 37 23.15 -3.16 2.34
C GLU A 37 23.12 -2.99 0.82
N GLN A 38 22.07 -3.50 0.16
CA GLN A 38 21.88 -3.36 -1.29
C GLN A 38 21.26 -2.02 -1.69
N LEU A 39 20.72 -1.24 -0.74
CA LEU A 39 20.10 0.04 -1.03
C LEU A 39 21.12 0.97 -1.69
N ASN A 40 20.73 1.60 -2.81
CA ASN A 40 21.58 2.44 -3.66
C ASN A 40 22.74 1.72 -4.39
N LEU A 41 22.95 0.41 -4.21
CA LEU A 41 23.89 -0.40 -5.01
C LEU A 41 23.25 -0.98 -6.28
N ILE A 42 21.92 -1.09 -6.29
CA ILE A 42 21.12 -1.56 -7.42
C ILE A 42 20.01 -0.55 -7.75
N PRO A 43 19.41 -0.60 -8.95
CA PRO A 43 18.29 0.28 -9.29
C PRO A 43 17.14 0.17 -8.28
N THR A 44 16.59 1.30 -7.84
CA THR A 44 15.55 1.36 -6.80
C THR A 44 14.35 0.48 -7.10
N GLN A 45 13.94 0.37 -8.37
CA GLN A 45 12.83 -0.51 -8.77
C GLN A 45 13.13 -1.99 -8.49
N VAL A 46 14.34 -2.44 -8.79
CA VAL A 46 14.79 -3.82 -8.52
C VAL A 46 14.85 -4.06 -7.02
N TRP A 47 15.35 -3.09 -6.26
CA TRP A 47 15.36 -3.15 -4.80
C TRP A 47 13.95 -3.23 -4.21
N MET A 48 13.04 -2.36 -4.64
CA MET A 48 11.63 -2.36 -4.21
C MET A 48 10.93 -3.68 -4.51
N PHE A 49 11.18 -4.26 -5.69
CA PHE A 49 10.67 -5.58 -6.03
C PHE A 49 11.12 -6.64 -5.02
N ARG A 50 12.42 -6.66 -4.67
CA ARG A 50 12.95 -7.61 -3.68
C ARG A 50 12.37 -7.39 -2.29
N VAL A 51 12.27 -6.14 -1.84
CA VAL A 51 11.64 -5.80 -0.55
C VAL A 51 10.20 -6.30 -0.49
N ASN A 52 9.41 -6.06 -1.54
CA ASN A 52 8.01 -6.49 -1.57
C ASN A 52 7.86 -8.00 -1.72
N LEU A 53 8.80 -8.68 -2.39
CA LEU A 53 8.87 -10.14 -2.41
C LEU A 53 9.15 -10.71 -1.00
N MET A 54 10.07 -10.10 -0.24
CA MET A 54 10.30 -10.47 1.16
C MET A 54 9.01 -10.29 1.99
N HIS A 55 8.33 -9.15 1.88
CA HIS A 55 7.08 -8.90 2.60
C HIS A 55 5.99 -9.91 2.25
N ASP A 56 5.83 -10.26 0.97
CA ASP A 56 4.89 -11.30 0.53
C ASP A 56 5.19 -12.66 1.19
N ARG A 57 6.47 -13.04 1.23
CA ARG A 57 6.88 -14.30 1.87
C ARG A 57 6.62 -14.29 3.37
N VAL A 58 6.92 -13.19 4.05
CA VAL A 58 6.64 -13.08 5.49
C VAL A 58 5.15 -13.18 5.77
N ALA A 59 4.31 -12.51 4.97
CA ALA A 59 2.86 -12.58 5.11
C ALA A 59 2.31 -13.99 4.87
N GLN A 60 2.82 -14.71 3.87
CA GLN A 60 2.46 -16.11 3.61
C GLN A 60 2.83 -17.02 4.79
N THR A 61 4.07 -16.93 5.30
CA THR A 61 4.49 -17.74 6.45
C THR A 61 3.70 -17.38 7.72
N ALA A 62 3.42 -16.10 7.94
CA ALA A 62 2.62 -15.63 9.08
C ALA A 62 1.23 -16.28 9.11
N VAL A 63 0.58 -16.38 7.95
CA VAL A 63 -0.71 -17.07 7.81
C VAL A 63 -0.58 -18.55 8.18
N GLN A 64 0.44 -19.24 7.70
CA GLN A 64 0.69 -20.66 8.00
C GLN A 64 0.95 -20.90 9.50
N ILE A 65 1.76 -20.06 10.14
CA ILE A 65 2.01 -20.13 11.58
C ILE A 65 0.71 -19.87 12.35
N CYS A 66 -0.10 -18.90 11.92
CA CYS A 66 -1.38 -18.60 12.56
C CYS A 66 -2.36 -19.79 12.46
N GLU A 67 -2.46 -20.46 11.31
CA GLU A 67 -3.28 -21.68 11.19
C GLU A 67 -2.82 -22.79 12.14
N ALA A 68 -1.51 -22.97 12.32
CA ALA A 68 -0.96 -23.94 13.26
C ALA A 68 -1.30 -23.57 14.72
N GLN A 69 -1.14 -22.30 15.10
CA GLN A 69 -1.48 -21.80 16.44
C GLN A 69 -2.98 -21.89 16.73
N MET A 70 -3.84 -21.64 15.73
CA MET A 70 -5.29 -21.82 15.86
C MET A 70 -5.66 -23.28 16.16
N LYS A 71 -4.98 -24.23 15.50
CA LYS A 71 -5.15 -25.65 15.77
C LYS A 71 -4.71 -26.03 17.18
N GLU A 72 -3.55 -25.56 17.62
CA GLU A 72 -3.02 -25.78 18.97
C GLU A 72 -3.92 -25.19 20.07
N ALA A 73 -4.52 -24.03 19.80
CA ALA A 73 -5.46 -23.36 20.69
C ALA A 73 -6.86 -24.00 20.73
N GLY A 74 -7.11 -25.07 19.96
CA GLY A 74 -8.35 -25.84 19.98
C GLY A 74 -9.44 -25.37 19.02
N TYR A 75 -9.17 -24.37 18.17
CA TYR A 75 -10.12 -23.92 17.13
C TYR A 75 -10.14 -24.85 15.91
N GLY A 76 -9.11 -25.70 15.75
CA GLY A 76 -9.01 -26.65 14.65
C GLY A 76 -8.50 -26.03 13.33
N SER A 77 -8.91 -26.61 12.21
CA SER A 77 -8.58 -26.11 10.86
C SER A 77 -9.64 -25.12 10.37
N PRO A 78 -9.33 -24.26 9.38
CA PRO A 78 -10.31 -23.34 8.80
C PRO A 78 -11.57 -24.11 8.33
N PRO A 79 -12.78 -23.64 8.68
CA PRO A 79 -14.03 -24.37 8.38
C PRO A 79 -14.43 -24.31 6.89
N CYS A 80 -13.82 -23.42 6.11
CA CYS A 80 -14.02 -23.27 4.66
C CYS A 80 -12.79 -22.62 4.01
N ALA A 81 -12.79 -22.49 2.69
CA ALA A 81 -11.74 -21.73 2.01
C ALA A 81 -11.79 -20.24 2.39
N TYR A 82 -10.64 -19.58 2.34
CA TYR A 82 -10.52 -18.14 2.49
C TYR A 82 -9.35 -17.61 1.67
N SER A 83 -9.30 -16.30 1.45
CA SER A 83 -8.11 -15.59 0.96
C SER A 83 -7.62 -14.62 2.01
N PHE A 84 -6.31 -14.60 2.24
CA PHE A 84 -5.63 -13.47 2.85
C PHE A 84 -5.17 -12.50 1.76
N ILE A 85 -5.58 -11.24 1.91
CA ILE A 85 -5.36 -10.16 0.95
C ILE A 85 -4.71 -8.97 1.64
N VAL A 86 -3.98 -8.17 0.87
CA VAL A 86 -3.35 -6.93 1.33
C VAL A 86 -3.84 -5.73 0.56
N PHE A 87 -3.79 -4.56 1.19
CA PHE A 87 -4.17 -3.28 0.59
C PHE A 87 -3.00 -2.29 0.69
N GLY A 88 -3.24 -1.03 0.34
CA GLY A 88 -2.27 0.01 0.57
C GLY A 88 -0.95 -0.23 -0.16
N SER A 89 0.18 0.15 0.47
CA SER A 89 1.51 0.00 -0.13
C SER A 89 1.85 -1.46 -0.43
N ALA A 90 1.48 -2.40 0.44
CA ALA A 90 1.65 -3.84 0.20
C ALA A 90 0.85 -4.29 -1.02
N GLY A 91 -0.41 -3.85 -1.15
CA GLY A 91 -1.28 -4.10 -2.30
C GLY A 91 -0.69 -3.61 -3.63
N ARG A 92 -0.04 -2.45 -3.62
CA ARG A 92 0.61 -1.84 -4.80
C ARG A 92 2.04 -2.32 -5.07
N ARG A 93 2.60 -3.20 -4.23
CA ARG A 93 4.02 -3.62 -4.25
C ARG A 93 4.98 -2.44 -4.05
N GLU A 94 4.62 -1.55 -3.13
CA GLU A 94 5.31 -0.30 -2.80
C GLU A 94 5.63 -0.18 -1.30
N ALA A 95 5.59 -1.30 -0.57
CA ALA A 95 5.98 -1.33 0.84
C ALA A 95 7.50 -1.07 0.97
N THR A 96 7.85 -0.24 1.95
CA THR A 96 9.22 0.00 2.42
C THR A 96 9.54 -0.96 3.58
N LEU A 97 10.81 -1.03 4.00
CA LEU A 97 11.25 -1.90 5.11
C LEU A 97 10.56 -1.62 6.46
N TRP A 98 9.90 -0.46 6.59
CA TRP A 98 9.20 0.04 7.78
C TRP A 98 7.70 0.29 7.54
N SER A 99 7.11 -0.35 6.52
CA SER A 99 5.66 -0.23 6.30
C SER A 99 4.86 -1.00 7.35
N ASP A 100 3.69 -0.46 7.67
CA ASP A 100 2.65 -1.06 8.50
C ASP A 100 1.90 -2.19 7.77
N GLN A 101 0.98 -2.85 8.48
CA GLN A 101 0.11 -3.88 7.90
C GLN A 101 -1.25 -3.32 7.47
N ASP A 102 -1.55 -3.43 6.18
CA ASP A 102 -2.88 -3.20 5.61
C ASP A 102 -3.38 -4.52 4.98
N ASN A 103 -4.32 -5.22 5.62
CA ASN A 103 -4.75 -6.55 5.20
C ASN A 103 -6.23 -6.88 5.50
N GLY A 104 -6.69 -8.02 4.97
CA GLY A 104 -8.05 -8.50 5.16
C GLY A 104 -8.23 -9.98 4.80
N LEU A 105 -9.43 -10.49 5.06
CA LEU A 105 -9.86 -11.85 4.74
C LEU A 105 -11.11 -11.82 3.87
N ILE A 106 -11.11 -12.64 2.82
CA ILE A 106 -12.30 -12.99 2.04
C ILE A 106 -12.64 -14.44 2.36
N ILE A 107 -13.80 -14.68 2.96
CA ILE A 107 -14.23 -16.00 3.43
C ILE A 107 -15.25 -16.58 2.45
N GLU A 108 -15.14 -17.87 2.14
CA GLU A 108 -16.07 -18.58 1.26
C GLU A 108 -17.47 -18.71 1.87
N GLY A 109 -18.51 -18.66 1.04
CA GLY A 109 -19.89 -18.98 1.42
C GLY A 109 -20.61 -17.90 2.22
N ASP A 110 -21.82 -18.19 2.69
CA ASP A 110 -22.62 -17.27 3.50
C ASP A 110 -22.10 -17.18 4.94
N PRO A 111 -22.33 -16.04 5.64
CA PRO A 111 -21.94 -15.90 7.03
C PRO A 111 -22.68 -16.91 7.92
N ASP A 112 -21.95 -17.57 8.79
CA ASP A 112 -22.49 -18.46 9.82
C ASP A 112 -21.65 -18.39 11.11
N GLU A 113 -22.15 -19.02 12.17
CA GLU A 113 -21.51 -19.02 13.48
C GLU A 113 -20.15 -19.72 13.48
N SER A 114 -19.98 -20.80 12.70
CA SER A 114 -18.70 -21.53 12.62
C SER A 114 -17.59 -20.68 12.01
N LYS A 115 -17.91 -19.90 10.97
CA LYS A 115 -16.98 -18.95 10.34
C LYS A 115 -16.61 -17.83 11.30
N THR A 116 -17.58 -17.25 12.00
CA THR A 116 -17.31 -16.20 12.99
C THR A 116 -16.43 -16.75 14.12
N HIS A 117 -16.80 -17.92 14.66
CA HIS A 117 -16.07 -18.58 15.75
C HIS A 117 -14.61 -18.87 15.40
N TYR A 118 -14.31 -19.18 14.13
CA TYR A 118 -12.95 -19.43 13.68
C TYR A 118 -12.21 -18.15 13.23
N PHE A 119 -12.79 -17.41 12.28
CA PHE A 119 -12.05 -16.33 11.61
C PHE A 119 -11.90 -15.09 12.48
N GLU A 120 -12.73 -14.91 13.52
CA GLU A 120 -12.54 -13.83 14.48
C GLU A 120 -11.24 -13.92 15.28
N PRO A 121 -11.04 -14.99 16.07
CA PRO A 121 -9.76 -15.20 16.73
C PRO A 121 -8.59 -15.34 15.75
N PHE A 122 -8.79 -15.96 14.58
CA PHE A 122 -7.75 -16.03 13.54
C PHE A 122 -7.27 -14.64 13.12
N GLY A 123 -8.19 -13.71 12.79
CA GLY A 123 -7.82 -12.37 12.34
C GLY A 123 -7.09 -11.56 13.42
N ASN A 124 -7.52 -11.69 14.68
CA ASN A 124 -6.85 -11.06 15.82
C ASN A 124 -5.44 -11.63 16.00
N MET A 125 -5.31 -12.95 16.02
CA MET A 125 -4.03 -13.66 16.20
C MET A 125 -3.06 -13.34 15.06
N LEU A 126 -3.51 -13.32 13.80
CA LEU A 126 -2.67 -13.00 12.66
C LEU A 126 -2.16 -11.55 12.70
N SER A 127 -3.02 -10.59 13.04
CA SER A 127 -2.61 -9.19 13.18
C SER A 127 -1.62 -8.98 14.33
N ASP A 128 -1.78 -9.68 15.45
CA ASP A 128 -0.83 -9.65 16.57
C ASP A 128 0.51 -10.30 16.19
N LEU A 129 0.48 -11.45 15.51
CA LEU A 129 1.66 -12.13 15.00
C LEU A 129 2.45 -11.24 14.03
N LEU A 130 1.78 -10.61 13.06
CA LEU A 130 2.44 -9.67 12.15
C LEU A 130 3.06 -8.48 12.90
N SER A 131 2.41 -8.00 13.97
CA SER A 131 2.97 -6.97 14.85
C SER A 131 4.24 -7.45 15.56
N GLU A 132 4.26 -8.67 16.10
CA GLU A 132 5.44 -9.29 16.69
C GLU A 132 6.57 -9.44 15.67
N VAL A 133 6.25 -9.83 14.44
CA VAL A 133 7.21 -10.00 13.35
C VAL A 133 7.79 -8.66 12.88
N GLY A 134 7.09 -7.55 13.09
CA GLY A 134 7.57 -6.20 12.83
C GLY A 134 6.79 -5.39 11.81
N TYR A 135 5.47 -5.60 11.76
CA TYR A 135 4.53 -4.76 11.01
C TYR A 135 3.58 -4.09 12.00
N GLU A 136 3.81 -2.81 12.27
CA GLU A 136 2.97 -2.02 13.16
C GLU A 136 1.49 -2.12 12.76
N LYS A 137 0.61 -2.20 13.76
CA LYS A 137 -0.84 -2.18 13.53
C LYS A 137 -1.23 -0.87 12.86
N CYS A 138 -2.00 -0.96 11.78
CA CYS A 138 -2.46 0.22 11.04
C CYS A 138 -3.35 1.09 11.94
N GLU A 139 -2.96 2.35 12.14
CA GLU A 139 -3.76 3.34 12.89
C GLU A 139 -5.16 3.52 12.29
N GLY A 140 -5.27 3.34 10.96
CA GLY A 140 -6.52 3.39 10.21
C GLY A 140 -7.39 2.13 10.31
N LYS A 141 -6.98 1.12 11.10
CA LYS A 141 -7.71 -0.12 11.33
C LYS A 141 -8.03 -0.91 10.05
N VAL A 142 -7.08 -0.97 9.11
CA VAL A 142 -7.20 -1.72 7.85
C VAL A 142 -6.58 -3.10 8.03
N MET A 143 -7.19 -3.96 8.86
CA MET A 143 -6.60 -5.25 9.25
C MET A 143 -7.67 -6.31 9.39
N CYS A 144 -7.33 -7.58 9.17
CA CYS A 144 -8.23 -8.72 9.35
C CYS A 144 -8.72 -8.96 10.79
N SER A 145 -8.10 -8.32 11.78
CA SER A 145 -8.63 -8.20 13.15
C SER A 145 -9.92 -7.36 13.22
N GLU A 146 -10.19 -6.52 12.22
CA GLU A 146 -11.31 -5.60 12.19
C GLU A 146 -12.45 -6.16 11.33
N PRO A 147 -13.71 -6.20 11.83
CA PRO A 147 -14.85 -6.79 11.10
C PRO A 147 -15.12 -6.16 9.72
N MET A 148 -14.65 -4.94 9.47
CA MET A 148 -14.74 -4.27 8.17
C MET A 148 -13.90 -4.97 7.10
N TRP A 149 -12.78 -5.60 7.49
CA TRP A 149 -11.81 -6.20 6.58
C TRP A 149 -11.75 -7.72 6.69
N ARG A 150 -12.59 -8.33 7.53
CA ARG A 150 -12.80 -9.77 7.63
C ARG A 150 -14.26 -10.09 7.33
N LYS A 151 -14.53 -10.56 6.12
CA LYS A 151 -15.90 -10.79 5.64
C LYS A 151 -15.98 -11.99 4.72
N THR A 152 -17.17 -12.59 4.69
CA THR A 152 -17.53 -13.50 3.60
C THR A 152 -17.60 -12.77 2.26
N LEU A 153 -17.47 -13.50 1.15
CA LEU A 153 -17.58 -12.90 -0.18
C LEU A 153 -18.92 -12.14 -0.40
N PRO A 154 -20.10 -12.68 -0.03
CA PRO A 154 -21.37 -11.94 -0.15
C PRO A 154 -21.44 -10.70 0.76
N GLU A 155 -20.78 -10.71 1.93
CA GLU A 155 -20.68 -9.52 2.78
C GLU A 155 -19.74 -8.46 2.18
N TRP A 156 -18.64 -8.89 1.56
CA TRP A 156 -17.75 -8.00 0.81
C TRP A 156 -18.47 -7.31 -0.35
N GLU A 157 -19.24 -8.06 -1.13
CA GLU A 157 -20.02 -7.51 -2.26
C GLU A 157 -21.02 -6.45 -1.80
N ARG A 158 -21.73 -6.71 -0.71
CA ARG A 158 -22.61 -5.74 -0.07
C ARG A 158 -21.85 -4.51 0.42
N GLN A 159 -20.72 -4.70 1.12
CA GLN A 159 -19.92 -3.58 1.62
C GLN A 159 -19.36 -2.71 0.48
N LEU A 160 -18.90 -3.31 -0.61
CA LEU A 160 -18.44 -2.58 -1.79
C LEU A 160 -19.59 -1.77 -2.40
N GLN A 161 -20.80 -2.33 -2.45
CA GLN A 161 -21.98 -1.61 -2.90
C GLN A 161 -22.34 -0.44 -1.96
N ASP A 162 -22.26 -0.65 -0.65
CA ASP A 162 -22.50 0.39 0.34
C ASP A 162 -21.48 1.53 0.20
N TRP A 163 -20.19 1.24 0.06
CA TRP A 163 -19.16 2.27 -0.12
C TRP A 163 -19.32 3.07 -1.43
N ARG A 164 -19.85 2.46 -2.49
CA ARG A 164 -20.14 3.14 -3.76
C ARG A 164 -21.36 4.05 -3.70
N THR A 165 -22.31 3.74 -2.84
CA THR A 165 -23.57 4.48 -2.71
C THR A 165 -23.48 5.55 -1.63
N GLN A 166 -22.70 5.31 -0.57
CA GLN A 166 -22.38 6.28 0.47
C GLN A 166 -21.24 7.19 0.03
N LEU A 167 -21.59 8.31 -0.59
CA LEU A 167 -20.63 9.28 -1.15
C LEU A 167 -19.94 10.16 -0.10
N ALA A 168 -19.93 9.74 1.16
CA ALA A 168 -19.24 10.41 2.26
C ALA A 168 -17.73 10.15 2.21
N TRP A 169 -16.96 10.92 3.00
CA TRP A 169 -15.50 10.86 2.96
C TRP A 169 -14.94 9.48 3.29
N GLU A 170 -15.38 8.86 4.39
CA GLU A 170 -14.81 7.60 4.89
C GLU A 170 -15.14 6.40 4.00
N PRO A 171 -16.40 6.15 3.57
CA PRO A 171 -16.70 5.03 2.67
C PRO A 171 -15.92 5.10 1.35
N ILE A 172 -15.78 6.29 0.77
CA ILE A 172 -14.97 6.49 -0.44
C ILE A 172 -13.48 6.28 -0.17
N ARG A 173 -12.98 6.68 1.01
CA ARG A 173 -11.61 6.39 1.42
C ARG A 173 -11.37 4.88 1.47
N TYR A 174 -12.29 4.11 2.07
CA TYR A 174 -12.18 2.65 2.13
C TYR A 174 -12.27 2.00 0.75
N LEU A 175 -13.16 2.50 -0.11
CA LEU A 175 -13.23 2.06 -1.51
C LEU A 175 -11.90 2.27 -2.23
N LEU A 176 -11.27 3.44 -2.07
CA LEU A 176 -9.97 3.73 -2.67
C LEU A 176 -8.84 2.87 -2.11
N ILE A 177 -8.82 2.60 -0.80
CA ILE A 177 -7.87 1.65 -0.19
C ILE A 177 -8.08 0.25 -0.78
N SER A 178 -9.33 -0.18 -0.89
CA SER A 178 -9.69 -1.50 -1.42
C SER A 178 -9.34 -1.67 -2.91
N SER A 179 -9.27 -0.58 -3.67
CA SER A 179 -8.83 -0.64 -5.09
C SER A 179 -7.38 -1.12 -5.26
N ASP A 180 -6.60 -1.14 -4.19
CA ASP A 180 -5.23 -1.66 -4.18
C ASP A 180 -5.16 -3.15 -3.77
N MET A 181 -6.30 -3.83 -3.63
CA MET A 181 -6.36 -5.22 -3.14
C MET A 181 -5.50 -6.17 -3.98
N ARG A 182 -4.61 -6.89 -3.30
CA ARG A 182 -3.80 -7.96 -3.89
C ARG A 182 -3.86 -9.23 -3.05
N HIS A 183 -3.98 -10.36 -3.75
CA HIS A 183 -3.93 -11.69 -3.16
C HIS A 183 -2.52 -12.02 -2.62
N ILE A 184 -2.46 -12.72 -1.48
CA ILE A 184 -1.22 -13.20 -0.86
C ILE A 184 -1.26 -14.71 -0.57
N PHE A 185 -2.35 -15.21 0.01
CA PHE A 185 -2.47 -16.61 0.44
C PHE A 185 -3.92 -17.10 0.37
N GLY A 186 -4.10 -18.42 0.20
CA GLY A 186 -5.39 -19.09 0.23
C GLY A 186 -6.01 -19.23 -1.17
N SER A 187 -7.33 -19.08 -1.27
CA SER A 187 -8.06 -19.25 -2.53
C SER A 187 -7.88 -18.06 -3.47
N ASP A 188 -7.20 -18.26 -4.61
CA ASP A 188 -7.12 -17.24 -5.68
C ASP A 188 -8.50 -16.91 -6.27
N ASP A 189 -9.41 -17.88 -6.34
CA ASP A 189 -10.74 -17.72 -6.93
C ASP A 189 -11.61 -16.72 -6.15
N LEU A 190 -11.58 -16.79 -4.81
CA LEU A 190 -12.28 -15.81 -3.96
C LEU A 190 -11.75 -14.39 -4.17
N SER A 191 -10.43 -14.24 -4.28
CA SER A 191 -9.80 -12.94 -4.56
C SER A 191 -10.15 -12.42 -5.95
N LYS A 192 -10.23 -13.30 -6.96
CA LYS A 192 -10.65 -12.96 -8.31
C LYS A 192 -12.10 -12.49 -8.36
N LYS A 193 -13.03 -13.25 -7.75
CA LYS A 193 -14.45 -12.87 -7.64
C LYS A 193 -14.63 -11.54 -6.93
N TRP A 194 -13.89 -11.30 -5.85
CA TRP A 194 -13.89 -10.00 -5.18
C TRP A 194 -13.46 -8.88 -6.13
N LYS A 195 -12.41 -9.07 -6.95
CA LYS A 195 -11.96 -8.05 -7.93
C LYS A 195 -13.01 -7.79 -9.00
N GLU A 196 -13.66 -8.85 -9.50
CA GLU A 196 -14.76 -8.74 -10.46
C GLU A 196 -15.92 -7.92 -9.86
N SER A 197 -16.29 -8.21 -8.62
CA SER A 197 -17.28 -7.45 -7.85
C SER A 197 -16.82 -6.01 -7.61
N PHE A 198 -15.54 -5.75 -7.35
CA PHE A 198 -14.97 -4.40 -7.24
C PHE A 198 -15.11 -3.59 -8.55
N HIS A 199 -14.66 -4.15 -9.67
CA HIS A 199 -14.60 -3.42 -10.94
C HIS A 199 -15.97 -3.25 -11.62
N SER A 200 -16.88 -4.23 -11.48
CA SER A 200 -18.23 -4.14 -12.05
C SER A 200 -18.99 -2.90 -11.58
N GLY A 201 -18.92 -2.56 -10.30
CA GLY A 201 -19.65 -1.41 -9.75
C GLY A 201 -18.92 -0.07 -9.73
N VAL A 202 -17.64 -0.02 -10.15
CA VAL A 202 -16.93 1.27 -10.34
C VAL A 202 -17.24 1.88 -11.70
N SER A 203 -17.64 1.06 -12.67
CA SER A 203 -18.01 1.53 -14.01
C SER A 203 -19.30 2.36 -13.99
N SER A 204 -19.34 3.45 -14.76
CA SER A 204 -20.55 4.21 -15.16
C SER A 204 -21.31 5.07 -14.13
N ASN A 205 -20.76 5.41 -12.96
CA ASN A 205 -21.42 6.32 -12.00
C ASN A 205 -20.71 7.68 -11.83
N GLU A 206 -21.27 8.75 -12.40
CA GLU A 206 -20.71 10.12 -12.34
C GLU A 206 -20.65 10.68 -10.90
N ARG A 207 -21.64 10.36 -10.06
CA ARG A 207 -21.65 10.81 -8.66
C ARG A 207 -20.53 10.15 -7.86
N LEU A 208 -20.32 8.84 -8.07
CA LEU A 208 -19.21 8.11 -7.48
C LEU A 208 -17.86 8.65 -7.94
N SER A 209 -17.69 8.90 -9.25
CA SER A 209 -16.47 9.52 -9.80
C SER A 209 -16.17 10.87 -9.14
N THR A 210 -17.21 11.70 -8.94
CA THR A 210 -17.08 12.99 -8.26
C THR A 210 -16.68 12.83 -6.80
N ALA A 211 -17.26 11.85 -6.08
CA ALA A 211 -16.92 11.58 -4.69
C ALA A 211 -15.47 11.08 -4.53
N ILE A 212 -15.03 10.19 -5.42
CA ILE A 212 -13.63 9.74 -5.52
C ILE A 212 -12.69 10.93 -5.76
N LEU A 213 -13.07 11.82 -6.68
CA LEU A 213 -12.29 13.00 -7.01
C LEU A 213 -12.17 13.95 -5.81
N ARG A 214 -13.25 14.19 -5.05
CA ARG A 214 -13.21 14.95 -3.78
C ARG A 214 -12.20 14.35 -2.79
N ASN A 215 -12.18 13.03 -2.66
CA ASN A 215 -11.24 12.34 -1.77
C ASN A 215 -9.77 12.49 -2.24
N THR A 216 -9.56 12.45 -3.56
CA THR A 216 -8.24 12.50 -4.22
C THR A 216 -7.63 13.91 -4.21
N VAL A 217 -8.45 14.95 -4.34
CA VAL A 217 -7.97 16.35 -4.43
C VAL A 217 -7.35 16.84 -3.13
N ARG A 218 -7.65 16.27 -1.96
CA ARG A 218 -7.12 16.80 -0.69
C ARG A 218 -5.59 16.60 -0.62
N HIS A 219 -4.85 17.69 -0.67
CA HIS A 219 -3.39 17.71 -0.73
C HIS A 219 -2.81 18.77 0.21
N LYS A 220 -1.71 18.45 0.91
CA LYS A 220 -0.95 19.41 1.70
C LYS A 220 -0.16 20.32 0.76
N ALA A 221 -0.19 21.64 0.96
CA ALA A 221 0.62 22.54 0.16
C ALA A 221 2.11 22.28 0.37
N THR A 222 2.84 22.01 -0.71
CA THR A 222 4.27 21.60 -0.68
C THR A 222 5.20 22.56 -1.42
N LEU A 223 4.62 23.51 -2.15
CA LEU A 223 5.33 24.60 -2.83
C LEU A 223 4.73 25.94 -2.44
N ASN A 224 5.55 26.97 -2.27
CA ASN A 224 5.07 28.34 -2.14
C ASN A 224 4.67 28.96 -3.50
N LEU A 225 4.20 30.21 -3.48
CA LEU A 225 3.78 30.92 -4.69
C LEU A 225 4.91 31.09 -5.73
N LEU A 226 6.17 31.18 -5.26
CA LEU A 226 7.37 31.25 -6.09
C LEU A 226 7.86 29.86 -6.57
N GLY A 227 7.17 28.79 -6.17
CA GLY A 227 7.54 27.42 -6.54
C GLY A 227 8.76 26.87 -5.79
N GLN A 228 9.06 27.41 -4.61
CA GLN A 228 10.07 26.87 -3.69
C GLN A 228 9.44 25.81 -2.78
N VAL A 229 10.22 24.79 -2.42
CA VAL A 229 9.80 23.70 -1.53
C VAL A 229 9.46 24.25 -0.14
N LEU A 230 8.30 23.87 0.38
CA LEU A 230 7.89 24.16 1.75
C LEU A 230 8.38 23.05 2.67
N THR A 231 9.34 23.37 3.54
CA THR A 231 9.84 22.48 4.59
C THR A 231 9.11 22.72 5.91
N GLU A 232 9.20 21.76 6.82
CA GLU A 232 8.64 21.92 8.16
C GLU A 232 9.33 23.05 8.90
N ARG A 233 8.54 23.87 9.60
CA ARG A 233 9.05 25.07 10.28
C ARG A 233 9.51 24.79 11.70
N PHE A 234 8.90 23.81 12.37
CA PHE A 234 9.06 23.56 13.80
C PHE A 234 9.04 22.06 14.09
N GLY A 235 9.44 21.69 15.31
CA GLY A 235 9.46 20.31 15.79
C GLY A 235 10.66 19.50 15.30
N ASP A 236 10.63 18.20 15.55
CA ASP A 236 11.75 17.27 15.33
C ASP A 236 12.14 17.10 13.85
N HIS A 237 11.31 17.59 12.94
CA HIS A 237 11.53 17.54 11.50
C HIS A 237 11.77 18.92 10.87
N ALA A 238 12.02 19.96 11.68
CA ALA A 238 12.29 21.31 11.18
C ALA A 238 13.39 21.33 10.10
N GLY A 239 13.11 22.03 8.99
CA GLY A 239 13.96 22.06 7.81
C GLY A 239 13.82 20.84 6.88
N GLY A 240 13.18 19.76 7.32
CA GLY A 240 12.92 18.57 6.51
C GLY A 240 11.65 18.68 5.63
N PHE A 241 11.42 17.65 4.82
CA PHE A 241 10.27 17.56 3.92
C PHE A 241 9.58 16.20 4.00
N ASP A 242 8.26 16.19 4.22
CA ASP A 242 7.42 15.00 4.24
C ASP A 242 7.25 14.43 2.81
N ILE A 243 8.09 13.45 2.43
CA ILE A 243 8.06 12.91 1.07
C ILE A 243 6.84 12.03 0.82
N LYS A 244 6.33 11.36 1.87
CA LYS A 244 5.15 10.49 1.78
C LYS A 244 3.91 11.29 1.42
N TYR A 245 3.55 12.31 2.21
CA TYR A 245 2.34 13.10 1.95
C TYR A 245 2.58 14.25 0.97
N GLY A 246 3.84 14.64 0.74
CA GLY A 246 4.18 15.71 -0.17
C GLY A 246 4.24 15.31 -1.65
N VAL A 247 4.77 14.12 -1.95
CA VAL A 247 5.01 13.63 -3.33
C VAL A 247 4.35 12.28 -3.59
N TYR A 248 4.69 11.26 -2.78
CA TYR A 248 4.33 9.87 -3.06
C TYR A 248 2.82 9.61 -3.05
N ILE A 249 2.12 9.88 -1.95
CA ILE A 249 0.66 9.67 -1.84
C ILE A 249 -0.12 10.51 -2.86
N PRO A 250 0.21 11.79 -3.11
CA PRO A 250 -0.45 12.58 -4.16
C PRO A 250 -0.36 11.94 -5.56
N LEU A 251 0.81 11.41 -5.93
CA LEU A 251 1.01 10.72 -7.21
C LEU A 251 0.22 9.40 -7.24
N VAL A 252 0.31 8.59 -6.18
CA VAL A 252 -0.47 7.34 -6.05
C VAL A 252 -1.97 7.61 -6.22
N ASN A 253 -2.50 8.62 -5.52
CA ASN A 253 -3.91 8.97 -5.56
C ASN A 253 -4.34 9.47 -6.95
N TYR A 254 -3.51 10.30 -7.61
CA TYR A 254 -3.77 10.76 -8.97
C TYR A 254 -3.82 9.59 -9.96
N VAL A 255 -2.82 8.72 -9.95
CA VAL A 255 -2.74 7.54 -10.83
C VAL A 255 -3.89 6.58 -10.55
N ARG A 256 -4.22 6.33 -9.27
CA ARG A 256 -5.37 5.50 -8.89
C ARG A 256 -6.67 6.08 -9.43
N HIS A 257 -6.89 7.39 -9.29
CA HIS A 257 -8.08 8.04 -9.83
C HIS A 257 -8.21 7.83 -11.34
N LEU A 258 -7.15 8.11 -12.12
CA LEU A 258 -7.15 7.89 -13.57
C LEU A 258 -7.37 6.41 -13.91
N SER A 259 -6.71 5.50 -13.19
CA SER A 259 -6.83 4.06 -13.42
C SER A 259 -8.26 3.58 -13.24
N LEU A 260 -8.95 4.04 -12.19
CA LEU A 260 -10.35 3.72 -11.95
C LEU A 260 -11.27 4.32 -13.03
N GLN A 261 -11.00 5.53 -13.53
CA GLN A 261 -11.76 6.13 -14.64
C GLN A 261 -11.63 5.32 -15.94
N HIS A 262 -10.45 4.77 -16.21
CA HIS A 262 -10.19 3.98 -17.41
C HIS A 262 -10.41 2.48 -17.23
N GLY A 263 -10.94 2.05 -16.06
CA GLY A 263 -11.22 0.64 -15.79
C GLY A 263 -9.96 -0.24 -15.76
N ILE A 264 -8.82 0.29 -15.34
CA ILE A 264 -7.56 -0.45 -15.18
C ILE A 264 -7.60 -1.26 -13.89
N TRP A 265 -7.28 -2.56 -13.98
CA TRP A 265 -7.35 -3.53 -12.88
C TRP A 265 -6.05 -3.66 -12.09
N GLU A 266 -4.96 -3.10 -12.61
CA GLU A 266 -3.66 -3.13 -11.95
C GLU A 266 -3.70 -2.38 -10.62
N THR A 267 -2.98 -2.88 -9.62
CA THR A 267 -2.86 -2.23 -8.32
C THR A 267 -1.59 -1.40 -8.20
N SER A 268 -0.46 -1.88 -8.73
CA SER A 268 0.82 -1.16 -8.69
C SER A 268 0.72 0.17 -9.42
N THR A 269 1.26 1.24 -8.82
CA THR A 269 1.26 2.56 -9.47
C THR A 269 2.05 2.53 -10.78
N LEU A 270 3.14 1.76 -10.86
CA LEU A 270 3.93 1.64 -12.09
C LEU A 270 3.16 0.88 -13.18
N GLN A 271 2.51 -0.24 -12.84
CA GLN A 271 1.72 -1.01 -13.81
C GLN A 271 0.48 -0.21 -14.27
N ARG A 272 -0.14 0.56 -13.37
CA ARG A 272 -1.19 1.52 -13.70
C ARG A 272 -0.70 2.58 -14.69
N LEU A 273 0.49 3.15 -14.46
CA LEU A 273 1.11 4.11 -15.38
C LEU A 273 1.44 3.48 -16.74
N GLU A 274 1.90 2.23 -16.78
CA GLU A 274 2.12 1.48 -18.03
C GLU A 274 0.83 1.31 -18.83
N ALA A 275 -0.26 0.92 -18.17
CA ALA A 275 -1.57 0.81 -18.82
C ALA A 275 -2.11 2.17 -19.27
N LEU A 276 -1.93 3.23 -18.47
CA LEU A 276 -2.34 4.60 -18.84
C LEU A 276 -1.52 5.18 -19.99
N GLN A 277 -0.23 4.84 -20.11
CA GLN A 277 0.63 5.32 -21.21
C GLN A 277 0.09 4.92 -22.57
N LEU A 278 -0.53 3.75 -22.68
CA LEU A 278 -1.18 3.28 -23.92
C LEU A 278 -2.38 4.13 -24.34
N LEU A 279 -2.90 4.96 -23.42
CA LEU A 279 -4.04 5.85 -23.62
C LEU A 279 -3.61 7.33 -23.67
N ASP A 280 -2.32 7.63 -23.52
CA ASP A 280 -1.81 8.98 -23.33
C ASP A 280 -1.31 9.62 -24.63
N GLU A 281 -2.20 10.32 -25.31
CA GLU A 281 -1.90 11.05 -26.55
C GLU A 281 -0.89 12.20 -26.36
N ASN A 282 -0.69 12.69 -25.13
CA ASN A 282 0.11 13.89 -24.86
C ASN A 282 1.42 13.61 -24.12
N ASN A 283 1.76 12.34 -23.91
CA ASN A 283 2.96 11.90 -23.19
C ASN A 283 3.17 12.57 -21.82
N LEU A 284 2.07 12.87 -21.12
CA LEU A 284 2.07 13.41 -19.77
C LEU A 284 2.44 12.37 -18.72
N VAL A 285 2.15 11.08 -18.97
CA VAL A 285 2.33 9.93 -18.07
C VAL A 285 3.80 9.70 -17.73
N GLU A 286 4.73 9.94 -18.65
CA GLU A 286 6.16 9.72 -18.38
C GLU A 286 6.69 10.66 -17.30
N GLY A 287 6.32 11.94 -17.32
CA GLY A 287 6.68 12.87 -16.25
C GLY A 287 6.08 12.49 -14.88
N ILE A 288 4.94 11.79 -14.86
CA ILE A 288 4.35 11.22 -13.64
C ILE A 288 5.19 10.06 -13.14
N ARG A 289 5.61 9.18 -14.05
CA ARG A 289 6.46 8.02 -13.75
C ARG A 289 7.79 8.48 -13.14
N GLU A 290 8.46 9.45 -13.75
CA GLU A 290 9.72 10.01 -13.23
C GLU A 290 9.56 10.64 -11.85
N ALA A 291 8.51 11.45 -11.65
CA ALA A 291 8.20 12.05 -10.35
C ALA A 291 7.88 10.98 -9.29
N PHE A 292 7.18 9.91 -9.66
CA PHE A 292 6.84 8.81 -8.76
C PHE A 292 8.09 8.03 -8.35
N LEU A 293 8.96 7.70 -9.30
CA LEU A 293 10.23 7.02 -9.02
C LEU A 293 11.16 7.87 -8.16
N THR A 294 11.20 9.19 -8.40
CA THR A 294 11.93 10.14 -7.56
C THR A 294 11.39 10.16 -6.14
N GLY A 295 10.07 10.29 -5.98
CA GLY A 295 9.40 10.24 -4.68
C GLY A 295 9.65 8.94 -3.94
N LEU A 296 9.58 7.80 -4.63
CA LEU A 296 9.86 6.48 -4.08
C LEU A 296 11.32 6.34 -3.64
N ARG A 297 12.26 6.76 -4.48
CA ARG A 297 13.70 6.76 -4.17
C ARG A 297 14.03 7.62 -2.96
N MET A 298 13.47 8.83 -2.88
CA MET A 298 13.64 9.71 -1.72
C MET A 298 13.01 9.12 -0.47
N ARG A 299 11.82 8.51 -0.58
CA ARG A 299 11.13 7.84 0.52
C ARG A 299 11.92 6.69 1.10
N VAL A 300 12.48 5.80 0.29
CA VAL A 300 13.28 4.67 0.81
C VAL A 300 14.64 5.09 1.38
N ASN A 301 15.04 6.34 1.18
CA ASN A 301 16.29 6.93 1.69
C ASN A 301 16.06 7.91 2.84
N THR A 302 14.85 7.98 3.41
CA THR A 302 14.62 8.80 4.60
C THR A 302 15.41 8.23 5.78
N PRO A 303 15.86 9.08 6.72
CA PRO A 303 16.51 8.61 7.94
C PRO A 303 15.61 7.62 8.68
N TYR A 304 16.21 6.57 9.19
CA TYR A 304 15.51 5.53 9.95
C TYR A 304 16.20 5.30 11.30
N ILE A 305 15.44 4.76 12.24
CA ILE A 305 15.91 4.29 13.54
C ILE A 305 15.83 2.77 13.53
N SER A 306 16.79 2.10 14.16
CA SER A 306 16.77 0.66 14.37
C SER A 306 16.47 0.36 15.84
N GLN A 307 15.36 -0.30 16.12
CA GLN A 307 14.99 -0.78 17.45
C GLN A 307 14.73 -2.29 17.38
N ASP A 308 15.46 -3.05 18.21
CA ASP A 308 15.38 -4.53 18.25
C ASP A 308 15.52 -5.18 16.85
N GLY A 309 16.38 -4.60 16.02
CA GLY A 309 16.67 -5.02 14.64
C GLY A 309 15.63 -4.61 13.59
N LEU A 310 14.50 -4.00 13.96
CA LEU A 310 13.53 -3.45 13.02
C LEU A 310 13.81 -1.99 12.71
N LEU A 311 13.53 -1.60 11.46
CA LEU A 311 13.64 -0.21 11.04
C LEU A 311 12.29 0.50 11.18
N SER A 312 12.33 1.76 11.61
CA SER A 312 11.22 2.72 11.54
C SER A 312 11.72 4.03 10.94
N SER A 313 10.87 4.72 10.18
CA SER A 313 11.20 6.03 9.61
C SER A 313 9.96 6.93 9.62
N SER A 314 10.17 8.23 9.80
CA SER A 314 9.10 9.22 9.78
C SER A 314 8.68 9.63 8.36
N ASP A 315 9.30 9.06 7.31
CA ASP A 315 9.13 9.47 5.91
C ASP A 315 9.47 10.97 5.66
N TYR A 316 10.30 11.59 6.51
CA TYR A 316 10.85 12.93 6.28
C TYR A 316 12.23 12.87 5.63
N VAL A 317 12.41 13.58 4.51
CA VAL A 317 13.72 13.85 3.93
C VAL A 317 14.41 14.92 4.78
N ALA A 318 15.62 14.62 5.25
CA ALA A 318 16.38 15.51 6.12
C ALA A 318 16.85 16.79 5.41
N ASP A 319 16.96 17.89 6.15
CA ASP A 319 17.50 19.19 5.68
C ASP A 319 18.88 19.05 5.01
N THR A 320 19.73 18.16 5.54
CA THR A 320 21.06 17.88 4.96
C THR A 320 20.98 17.37 3.52
N VAL A 321 19.99 16.55 3.21
CA VAL A 321 19.73 16.06 1.84
C VAL A 321 19.19 17.21 0.98
N LEU A 322 18.30 18.03 1.51
CA LEU A 322 17.71 19.16 0.79
C LEU A 322 18.70 20.31 0.50
N LYS A 323 19.82 20.38 1.23
CA LYS A 323 20.95 21.30 0.90
C LYS A 323 21.71 20.89 -0.36
N ASN A 324 21.59 19.65 -0.81
CA ASN A 324 22.15 19.22 -2.09
C ASN A 324 21.28 19.79 -3.24
N LYS A 325 21.88 20.64 -4.08
CA LYS A 325 21.18 21.34 -5.18
C LYS A 325 20.49 20.38 -6.16
N GLN A 326 21.12 19.24 -6.45
CA GLN A 326 20.54 18.26 -7.37
C GLN A 326 19.31 17.60 -6.75
N GLN A 327 19.41 17.11 -5.51
CA GLN A 327 18.28 16.50 -4.80
C GLN A 327 17.12 17.48 -4.63
N LEU A 328 17.42 18.75 -4.28
CA LEU A 328 16.41 19.79 -4.19
C LEU A 328 15.74 20.10 -5.53
N SER A 329 16.50 20.09 -6.64
CA SER A 329 15.96 20.26 -7.98
C SER A 329 15.02 19.12 -8.35
N GLU A 330 15.45 17.87 -8.17
CA GLU A 330 14.64 16.68 -8.48
C GLU A 330 13.35 16.64 -7.65
N LEU A 331 13.42 17.01 -6.37
CA LEU A 331 12.24 17.17 -5.51
C LEU A 331 11.32 18.26 -6.05
N ARG A 332 11.87 19.44 -6.36
CA ARG A 332 11.10 20.56 -6.89
C ARG A 332 10.41 20.20 -8.20
N ASP A 333 11.09 19.52 -9.11
CA ASP A 333 10.55 19.10 -10.41
C ASP A 333 9.38 18.12 -10.22
N SER A 334 9.56 17.13 -9.32
CA SER A 334 8.48 16.22 -8.92
C SER A 334 7.27 16.97 -8.33
N LEU A 335 7.52 17.98 -7.50
CA LEU A 335 6.46 18.81 -6.90
C LEU A 335 5.74 19.71 -7.92
N LEU A 336 6.43 20.15 -8.97
CA LEU A 336 5.80 20.88 -10.08
C LEU A 336 4.80 19.99 -10.83
N ILE A 337 5.13 18.72 -11.01
CA ILE A 337 4.23 17.70 -11.57
C ILE A 337 3.01 17.49 -10.65
N VAL A 338 3.23 17.25 -9.35
CA VAL A 338 2.15 17.11 -8.35
C VAL A 338 1.24 18.34 -8.36
N ARG A 339 1.80 19.56 -8.39
CA ARG A 339 1.03 20.80 -8.45
C ARG A 339 0.19 20.91 -9.73
N ARG A 340 0.73 20.49 -10.87
CA ARG A 340 0.01 20.48 -12.15
C ARG A 340 -1.19 19.53 -12.09
N MET A 341 -0.98 18.30 -11.63
CA MET A 341 -2.02 17.30 -11.43
C MET A 341 -3.13 17.78 -10.51
N HIS A 342 -2.74 18.30 -9.33
CA HIS A 342 -3.69 18.79 -8.35
C HIS A 342 -4.57 19.91 -8.93
N ARG A 343 -3.97 20.85 -9.68
CA ARG A 343 -4.75 21.89 -10.39
C ARG A 343 -5.71 21.30 -11.43
N THR A 344 -5.30 20.26 -12.16
CA THR A 344 -6.17 19.55 -13.11
C THR A 344 -7.35 18.90 -12.39
N LEU A 345 -7.10 18.13 -11.33
CA LEU A 345 -8.15 17.48 -10.54
C LEU A 345 -9.11 18.50 -9.92
N GLN A 346 -8.60 19.62 -9.40
CA GLN A 346 -9.43 20.71 -8.87
C GLN A 346 -10.35 21.33 -9.93
N ARG A 347 -9.88 21.50 -11.18
CA ARG A 347 -10.71 22.00 -12.29
C ARG A 347 -11.78 20.99 -12.66
N GLN A 348 -11.42 19.71 -12.75
CA GLN A 348 -12.36 18.62 -13.00
C GLN A 348 -13.43 18.56 -11.91
N LEU A 349 -13.03 18.69 -10.65
CA LEU A 349 -13.97 18.66 -9.51
C LEU A 349 -14.97 19.80 -9.59
N ARG A 350 -14.51 21.04 -9.77
CA ARG A 350 -15.40 22.20 -9.94
C ARG A 350 -16.35 22.03 -11.12
N SER A 351 -15.88 21.42 -12.22
CA SER A 351 -16.72 21.14 -13.38
C SER A 351 -17.80 20.10 -13.06
N ALA A 352 -17.42 18.98 -12.43
CA ALA A 352 -18.33 17.91 -12.05
C ALA A 352 -19.38 18.39 -11.04
N GLU A 353 -18.98 19.19 -10.05
CA GLU A 353 -19.90 19.77 -9.07
C GLU A 353 -20.91 20.73 -9.71
N ARG A 354 -20.49 21.51 -10.70
CA ARG A 354 -21.41 22.37 -11.48
C ARG A 354 -22.42 21.60 -12.32
N ARG A 355 -22.09 20.38 -12.79
CA ARG A 355 -23.03 19.53 -13.54
C ARG A 355 -24.06 18.83 -12.65
N GLN A 356 -23.81 18.77 -11.35
CA GLN A 356 -24.67 18.12 -10.35
C GLN A 356 -25.57 19.08 -9.58
N LEU A 357 -25.29 20.39 -9.67
CA LEU A 357 -26.18 21.49 -9.30
C LEU A 357 -27.19 21.73 -10.42
#